data_AF-A0A2V8HF75-F1
#
_entry.id   AF-A0A2V8HF75-F1
#
_cell.length_a   1.000
_cell.length_b   1.000
_cell.length_c   1.000
_cell.angle_alpha   90.00
_cell.angle_beta   90.00
_cell.angle_gamma   90.00
#
_symmetry.space_group_name_H-M   'P 1'
#
loop_
_entity.id
_entity.type
_entity.pdbx_description
1 polymer ?
#
loop_
_entity_poly.entity_id
_entity_poly.type
_entity_poly.pdbx_seq_one_letter_code
_entity_poly.pdbx_strand_id
1 'polypeptide(L)'
;MRTLAAAAAMLALAVAAAAQIQRNGEAFSSTPTVERERYDTRVFMAPLMLTDAQLNGRRIVAQRCANCHAGNPRQPGPPLGKPIVDNRGEAFIRDKIATGSVLMPGFQYTLQPVQIDDIIAFLKTYTPPPRSAAAGDE
;
A
#
# COMPACT_ATOMS: atom_id res chain seq x y z
N MET A 1 64.09 34.50 -29.53
CA MET A 1 62.65 34.62 -29.20
C MET A 1 62.17 33.27 -28.69
N ARG A 2 61.58 33.24 -27.49
CA ARG A 2 61.29 32.03 -26.71
C ARG A 2 60.06 31.30 -27.27
N THR A 3 60.23 30.03 -27.61
CA THR A 3 59.16 29.11 -28.00
C THR A 3 58.43 28.59 -26.76
N LEU A 4 57.13 28.89 -26.63
CA LEU A 4 56.22 28.28 -25.68
C LEU A 4 54.85 28.12 -26.34
N ALA A 5 54.46 26.89 -26.67
CA ALA A 5 53.06 26.50 -26.73
C ALA A 5 52.99 25.07 -26.22
N ALA A 6 52.44 24.96 -25.01
CA ALA A 6 52.45 23.78 -24.18
C ALA A 6 51.57 22.66 -24.75
N ALA A 7 52.02 21.45 -24.42
CA ALA A 7 51.37 20.19 -24.70
C ALA A 7 50.02 20.03 -23.99
N ALA A 8 49.22 19.16 -24.60
CA ALA A 8 48.28 18.23 -23.97
C ALA A 8 47.05 18.82 -23.25
N ALA A 9 45.91 18.70 -23.93
CA ALA A 9 44.68 18.25 -23.29
C ALA A 9 43.83 17.49 -24.31
N MET A 10 44.17 16.22 -24.55
CA MET A 10 43.19 15.28 -25.11
C MET A 10 42.06 15.15 -24.08
N LEU A 11 40.91 15.72 -24.42
CA LEU A 11 39.68 15.60 -23.65
C LEU A 11 39.22 14.13 -23.75
N ALA A 12 39.60 13.34 -22.76
CA ALA A 12 39.31 11.92 -22.70
C ALA A 12 37.79 11.67 -22.60
N LEU A 13 37.25 10.94 -23.58
CA LEU A 13 36.04 10.14 -23.39
C LEU A 13 36.32 9.13 -22.27
N ALA A 14 35.70 9.32 -21.11
CA ALA A 14 35.55 8.27 -20.12
C ALA A 14 34.07 8.21 -19.72
N VAL A 15 33.39 7.26 -20.35
CA VAL A 15 32.07 6.77 -19.98
C VAL A 15 32.16 6.27 -18.54
N ALA A 16 31.74 7.08 -17.57
CA ALA A 16 31.39 6.58 -16.25
C ALA A 16 29.94 6.11 -16.32
N ALA A 17 29.75 4.95 -16.93
CA ALA A 17 28.62 4.10 -16.59
C ALA A 17 28.76 3.82 -15.08
N ALA A 18 28.08 4.60 -14.26
CA ALA A 18 27.79 4.24 -12.89
C ALA A 18 26.80 3.08 -12.92
N ALA A 19 27.31 1.93 -13.38
CA ALA A 19 26.72 0.65 -13.10
C ALA A 19 26.55 0.60 -11.59
N GLN A 20 25.30 0.60 -11.14
CA GLN A 20 24.93 0.16 -9.80
C GLN A 20 25.32 -1.32 -9.71
N ILE A 21 26.60 -1.56 -9.51
CA ILE A 21 27.13 -2.83 -9.07
C ILE A 21 26.77 -2.88 -7.60
N GLN A 22 25.77 -3.70 -7.24
CA GLN A 22 25.55 -4.06 -5.85
C GLN A 22 26.83 -4.70 -5.33
N ARG A 23 27.62 -3.95 -4.57
CA ARG A 23 28.78 -4.47 -3.86
C ARG A 23 28.26 -5.26 -2.67
N ASN A 24 28.22 -6.58 -2.81
CA ASN A 24 27.96 -7.48 -1.69
C ASN A 24 29.00 -7.19 -0.59
N GLY A 25 28.58 -6.56 0.51
CA GLY A 25 29.43 -6.32 1.69
C GLY A 25 29.59 -4.87 2.14
N GLU A 26 29.05 -3.86 1.44
CA GLU A 26 28.98 -2.51 2.01
C GLU A 26 27.88 -2.44 3.09
N ALA A 27 28.23 -1.91 4.26
CA ALA A 27 27.29 -1.77 5.37
C ALA A 27 26.12 -0.89 4.93
N PHE A 28 24.95 -1.51 4.76
CA PHE A 28 23.67 -0.81 4.70
C PHE A 28 23.39 -0.22 6.10
N SER A 29 24.11 0.84 6.49
CA SER A 29 23.80 1.51 7.73
C SER A 29 24.34 2.93 7.71
N SER A 30 23.50 3.88 7.32
CA SER A 30 23.39 5.09 8.14
C SER A 30 23.12 4.64 9.58
N THR A 31 23.65 5.35 10.57
CA THR A 31 23.33 5.07 11.98
C THR A 31 21.80 5.10 12.11
N PRO A 32 21.11 3.97 12.37
CA PRO A 32 19.67 4.01 12.50
C PRO A 32 19.34 4.86 13.71
N THR A 33 18.50 5.87 13.54
CA THR A 33 17.87 6.56 14.66
C THR A 33 16.97 5.56 15.37
N VAL A 34 17.42 5.07 16.53
CA VAL A 34 16.64 4.16 17.37
C VAL A 34 15.64 5.01 18.16
N GLU A 35 14.44 5.15 17.64
CA GLU A 35 13.32 5.66 18.41
C GLU A 35 12.73 4.52 19.26
N ARG A 36 12.81 4.65 20.59
CA ARG A 36 12.18 3.70 21.50
C ARG A 36 10.74 4.12 21.75
N GLU A 37 9.83 3.61 20.95
CA GLU A 37 8.41 3.72 21.27
C GLU A 37 8.07 2.75 22.41
N ARG A 38 7.50 3.27 23.51
CA ARG A 38 7.01 2.42 24.60
C ARG A 38 5.74 1.72 24.12
N TYR A 39 5.88 0.47 23.71
CA TYR A 39 4.74 -0.37 23.36
C TYR A 39 3.93 -0.72 24.61
N ASP A 40 2.77 -0.08 24.80
CA ASP A 40 1.82 -0.47 25.83
C ASP A 40 1.05 -1.71 25.38
N THR A 41 1.46 -2.88 25.87
CA THR A 41 0.82 -4.15 25.55
C THR A 41 -0.65 -4.18 26.00
N ARG A 42 -1.06 -3.39 26.99
CA ARG A 42 -2.48 -3.29 27.41
C ARG A 42 -3.32 -2.58 26.36
N VAL A 43 -2.77 -1.55 25.73
CA VAL A 43 -3.43 -0.83 24.63
C VAL A 43 -3.48 -1.71 23.39
N PHE A 44 -2.41 -2.46 23.11
CA PHE A 44 -2.40 -3.40 21.99
C PHE A 44 -3.39 -4.57 22.15
N MET A 45 -3.51 -5.10 23.37
CA MET A 45 -4.42 -6.21 23.69
C MET A 45 -5.83 -5.72 24.06
N ALA A 46 -6.06 -4.40 24.10
CA ALA A 46 -7.38 -3.85 24.36
C ALA A 46 -8.37 -4.35 23.29
N PRO A 47 -9.60 -4.71 23.69
CA PRO A 47 -10.62 -5.11 22.73
C PRO A 47 -10.80 -4.01 21.69
N LEU A 48 -10.69 -4.38 20.42
CA LEU A 48 -11.16 -3.52 19.34
C LEU A 48 -12.65 -3.28 19.60
N MET A 49 -13.09 -2.03 19.60
CA MET A 49 -14.51 -1.65 19.72
C MET A 49 -15.27 -2.01 18.44
N LEU A 50 -15.24 -3.29 18.07
CA LEU A 50 -15.86 -3.88 16.90
C LEU A 50 -16.71 -5.07 17.35
N THR A 51 -17.88 -5.23 16.75
CA THR A 51 -18.68 -6.46 16.91
C THR A 51 -18.00 -7.64 16.23
N ASP A 52 -18.42 -8.86 16.54
CA ASP A 52 -17.87 -10.07 15.88
C ASP A 52 -18.00 -10.02 14.35
N ALA A 53 -19.13 -9.54 13.84
CA ALA A 53 -19.35 -9.34 12.40
C ALA A 53 -18.32 -8.36 11.81
N GLN A 54 -18.05 -7.25 12.49
CA GLN A 54 -17.07 -6.26 12.05
C GLN A 54 -15.63 -6.80 12.14
N LEU A 55 -15.31 -7.60 13.15
CA LEU A 55 -14.01 -8.26 13.27
C LEU A 55 -13.79 -9.31 12.17
N ASN A 56 -14.82 -10.10 11.85
CA ASN A 56 -14.79 -11.06 10.74
C ASN A 56 -14.63 -10.34 9.40
N GLY A 57 -15.41 -9.28 9.17
CA GLY A 57 -15.29 -8.44 7.98
C GLY A 57 -13.90 -7.85 7.82
N ARG A 58 -13.32 -7.31 8.91
CA ARG A 58 -11.94 -6.79 8.92
C ARG A 58 -10.93 -7.86 8.50
N ARG A 59 -11.05 -9.07 9.04
CA ARG A 59 -10.16 -10.19 8.68
C ARG A 59 -10.27 -10.52 7.19
N ILE A 60 -11.48 -10.60 6.64
CA ILE A 60 -11.67 -10.93 5.23
C ILE A 60 -11.13 -9.83 4.33
N VAL A 61 -11.37 -8.55 4.66
CA VAL A 61 -10.82 -7.41 3.91
C VAL A 61 -9.29 -7.45 3.89
N ALA A 62 -8.66 -7.72 5.03
CA ALA A 62 -7.21 -7.84 5.11
C ALA A 62 -6.67 -9.00 4.24
N GLN A 63 -7.34 -10.14 4.25
CA GLN A 63 -6.89 -11.34 3.55
C GLN A 63 -7.16 -11.32 2.04
N ARG A 64 -8.27 -10.70 1.60
CA ARG A 64 -8.77 -10.86 0.23
C ARG A 64 -8.86 -9.57 -0.57
N CYS A 65 -8.90 -8.41 0.08
CA CYS A 65 -9.16 -7.12 -0.58
C CYS A 65 -7.96 -6.18 -0.53
N ALA A 66 -7.19 -6.20 0.57
CA ALA A 66 -6.16 -5.21 0.86
C ALA A 66 -5.08 -5.07 -0.22
N ASN A 67 -4.75 -6.15 -0.95
CA ASN A 67 -3.76 -6.11 -2.02
C ASN A 67 -4.11 -5.09 -3.12
N CYS A 68 -5.40 -4.87 -3.38
CA CYS A 68 -5.87 -3.94 -4.40
C CYS A 68 -6.49 -2.66 -3.81
N HIS A 69 -6.84 -2.66 -2.51
CA HIS A 69 -7.73 -1.65 -1.93
C HIS A 69 -7.18 -0.96 -0.66
N ALA A 70 -5.93 -1.20 -0.27
CA ALA A 70 -5.33 -0.59 0.93
C ALA A 70 -5.07 0.92 0.82
N GLY A 71 -5.32 1.53 -0.34
CA GLY A 71 -5.29 2.99 -0.52
C GLY A 71 -3.97 3.57 -1.03
N ASN A 72 -3.01 2.72 -1.42
CA ASN A 72 -1.79 3.15 -2.10
C ASN A 72 -2.10 3.59 -3.56
N PRO A 73 -1.54 4.69 -4.08
CA PRO A 73 -1.70 5.10 -5.48
C PRO A 73 -1.32 4.04 -6.52
N ARG A 74 -0.43 3.08 -6.21
CA ARG A 74 -0.06 1.99 -7.13
C ARG A 74 -1.08 0.85 -7.18
N GLN A 75 -2.05 0.82 -6.26
CA GLN A 75 -3.04 -0.24 -6.21
C GLN A 75 -4.26 0.08 -7.09
N PRO A 76 -4.79 -0.91 -7.84
CA PRO A 76 -5.79 -0.67 -8.87
C PRO A 76 -7.19 -0.35 -8.31
N GLY A 77 -7.52 -0.77 -7.09
CA GLY A 77 -8.84 -0.59 -6.49
C GLY A 77 -8.93 0.72 -5.70
N PRO A 78 -10.10 1.40 -5.66
CA PRO A 78 -10.28 2.53 -4.76
C PRO A 78 -10.16 2.10 -3.30
N PRO A 79 -9.75 2.99 -2.38
CA PRO A 79 -9.76 2.68 -0.96
C PRO A 79 -11.17 2.30 -0.49
N LEU A 80 -11.27 1.22 0.31
CA LEU A 80 -12.55 0.72 0.83
C LEU A 80 -12.84 1.30 2.21
N GLY A 81 -14.11 1.60 2.48
CA GLY A 81 -14.61 2.01 3.80
C GLY A 81 -15.96 2.71 3.75
N LYS A 82 -16.32 3.42 4.81
CA LYS A 82 -17.65 4.01 5.01
C LYS A 82 -18.10 4.89 3.84
N PRO A 83 -17.24 5.76 3.25
CA PRO A 83 -17.66 6.60 2.13
C PRO A 83 -18.17 5.82 0.91
N ILE A 84 -17.60 4.66 0.59
CA ILE A 84 -18.08 3.88 -0.58
C ILE A 84 -19.44 3.25 -0.29
N VAL A 85 -19.67 2.81 0.94
CA VAL A 85 -20.95 2.24 1.36
C VAL A 85 -22.03 3.32 1.37
N ASP A 86 -21.74 4.49 1.94
CA ASP A 86 -22.68 5.62 2.00
C ASP A 86 -23.05 6.12 0.58
N ASN A 87 -22.08 6.18 -0.34
CA ASN A 87 -22.29 6.72 -1.70
C ASN A 87 -22.92 5.73 -2.70
N ARG A 88 -22.79 4.42 -2.46
CA ARG A 88 -23.25 3.38 -3.42
C ARG A 88 -24.38 2.51 -2.87
N GLY A 89 -24.52 2.44 -1.56
CA GLY A 89 -25.50 1.58 -0.89
C GLY A 89 -25.05 0.13 -0.75
N GLU A 90 -25.54 -0.54 0.29
CA GLU A 90 -25.14 -1.91 0.63
C GLU A 90 -25.47 -2.94 -0.46
N ALA A 91 -26.61 -2.79 -1.14
CA ALA A 91 -27.02 -3.71 -2.21
C ALA A 91 -26.02 -3.73 -3.37
N PHE A 92 -25.55 -2.55 -3.79
CA PHE A 92 -24.52 -2.44 -4.82
C PHE A 92 -23.20 -3.06 -4.35
N ILE A 93 -22.78 -2.79 -3.11
CA ILE A 93 -21.53 -3.35 -2.57
C ILE A 93 -21.60 -4.88 -2.49
N ARG A 94 -22.73 -5.42 -2.06
CA ARG A 94 -22.96 -6.87 -1.98
C ARG A 94 -22.85 -7.53 -3.36
N ASP A 95 -23.56 -6.97 -4.34
CA ASP A 95 -23.49 -7.44 -5.73
C ASP A 95 -22.06 -7.35 -6.27
N LYS A 96 -21.38 -6.22 -6.04
CA LYS A 96 -20.02 -6.00 -6.53
C LYS A 96 -19.00 -6.97 -5.94
N ILE A 97 -19.13 -7.32 -4.66
CA ILE A 97 -18.27 -8.32 -4.01
C ILE A 97 -18.58 -9.72 -4.56
N ALA A 98 -19.86 -10.04 -4.77
CA ALA A 98 -20.27 -11.34 -5.29
C ALA A 98 -19.76 -11.56 -6.73
N THR A 99 -20.02 -10.60 -7.61
CA THR A 99 -19.83 -10.76 -9.08
C THR A 99 -18.50 -10.21 -9.59
N GLY A 100 -17.90 -9.24 -8.91
CA GLY A 100 -16.60 -8.66 -9.28
C GLY A 100 -16.65 -7.74 -10.51
N SER A 101 -15.55 -7.71 -11.26
CA SER A 101 -15.34 -6.96 -12.50
C SER A 101 -14.19 -7.58 -13.30
N VAL A 102 -13.82 -6.97 -14.43
CA VAL A 102 -12.62 -7.36 -15.19
C VAL A 102 -11.34 -7.32 -14.35
N LEU A 103 -11.24 -6.37 -13.41
CA LEU A 103 -10.04 -6.16 -12.58
C LEU A 103 -10.24 -6.54 -11.10
N MET A 104 -11.46 -6.92 -10.72
CA MET A 104 -11.81 -7.28 -9.35
C MET A 104 -12.41 -8.69 -9.36
N PRO A 105 -11.83 -9.67 -8.64
CA PRO A 105 -12.42 -11.01 -8.59
C PRO A 105 -13.81 -10.96 -7.95
N GLY A 106 -14.72 -11.78 -8.47
CA GLY A 106 -16.00 -12.09 -7.83
C GLY A 106 -15.83 -13.18 -6.79
N PHE A 107 -16.47 -13.04 -5.62
CA PHE A 107 -16.30 -13.94 -4.49
C PHE A 107 -17.49 -14.86 -4.21
N GLN A 108 -18.54 -14.84 -5.05
CA GLN A 108 -19.78 -15.61 -4.86
C GLN A 108 -19.62 -17.12 -4.65
N TYR A 109 -18.50 -17.72 -5.08
CA TYR A 109 -18.21 -19.15 -4.90
C TYR A 109 -17.24 -19.46 -3.75
N THR A 110 -16.71 -18.44 -3.08
CA THR A 110 -15.68 -18.58 -2.03
C THR A 110 -16.03 -17.88 -0.72
N LEU A 111 -17.05 -17.01 -0.74
CA LEU A 111 -17.62 -16.36 0.42
C LEU A 111 -19.09 -16.72 0.54
N GLN A 112 -19.52 -17.03 1.77
CA GLN A 112 -20.94 -17.14 2.10
C GLN A 112 -21.60 -15.76 2.13
N PRO A 113 -22.92 -15.65 1.90
CA PRO A 113 -23.63 -14.37 1.95
C PRO A 113 -23.39 -13.59 3.25
N VAL A 114 -23.41 -14.29 4.40
CA VAL A 114 -23.13 -13.69 5.71
C VAL A 114 -21.72 -13.11 5.81
N GLN A 115 -20.73 -13.71 5.13
CA GLN A 115 -19.36 -13.18 5.11
C GLN A 115 -19.27 -11.89 4.28
N ILE A 116 -20.11 -11.74 3.25
CA ILE A 116 -20.22 -10.49 2.49
C ILE A 116 -20.87 -9.40 3.36
N ASP A 117 -21.89 -9.76 4.13
CA ASP A 117 -22.53 -8.83 5.08
C ASP A 117 -21.55 -8.40 6.19
N ASP A 118 -20.73 -9.32 6.71
CA ASP A 118 -19.65 -9.01 7.66
C ASP A 118 -18.65 -7.99 7.09
N ILE A 119 -18.25 -8.16 5.82
CA ILE A 119 -17.39 -7.17 5.12
C ILE A 119 -18.07 -5.80 5.12
N ILE A 120 -19.34 -5.72 4.72
CA ILE A 120 -20.08 -4.45 4.66
C ILE A 120 -20.19 -3.83 6.06
N ALA A 121 -20.46 -4.64 7.09
CA ALA A 121 -20.51 -4.20 8.48
C ALA A 121 -19.18 -3.56 8.92
N PHE A 122 -18.05 -4.18 8.58
CA PHE A 122 -16.73 -3.59 8.84
C PHE A 122 -16.50 -2.30 8.03
N LEU A 123 -16.80 -2.28 6.74
CA LEU A 123 -16.59 -1.09 5.90
C LEU A 123 -17.33 0.13 6.47
N LYS A 124 -18.52 -0.04 7.05
CA LYS A 124 -19.27 1.04 7.70
C LYS A 124 -18.59 1.64 8.94
N THR A 125 -17.61 0.97 9.52
CA THR A 125 -16.83 1.48 10.68
C THR A 125 -15.51 2.12 10.31
N TYR A 126 -15.04 1.92 9.08
CA TYR A 126 -13.68 2.25 8.68
C TYR A 126 -13.66 3.43 7.71
N THR A 127 -12.88 4.46 8.02
CA THR A 127 -12.58 5.55 7.08
C THR A 127 -11.15 5.38 6.59
N PRO A 128 -10.93 5.05 5.31
CA PRO A 128 -9.58 4.90 4.78
C PRO A 128 -8.88 6.26 4.72
N PRO A 129 -7.54 6.29 4.84
CA PRO A 129 -6.79 7.49 4.54
C PRO A 129 -7.06 7.90 3.08
N PRO A 130 -7.01 9.21 2.76
CA PRO A 130 -7.03 9.66 1.38
C PRO A 130 -5.94 8.92 0.60
N ARG A 131 -6.24 8.47 -0.63
CA ARG A 131 -5.20 7.98 -1.51
C ARG A 131 -4.18 9.11 -1.64
N SER A 132 -2.94 8.89 -1.20
CA SER A 132 -1.89 9.86 -1.44
C SER A 132 -1.82 10.06 -2.95
N ALA A 133 -1.88 11.31 -3.41
CA ALA A 133 -1.49 11.60 -4.78
C ALA A 133 -0.10 10.97 -4.95
N ALA A 134 0.10 10.24 -6.05
CA ALA A 134 1.40 9.66 -6.35
C ALA A 134 2.46 10.72 -6.07
N ALA A 135 3.47 10.38 -5.26
CA ALA A 135 4.70 11.15 -5.24
C ALA A 135 5.12 11.24 -6.71
N GLY A 136 4.97 12.44 -7.27
CA GLY A 136 5.21 12.70 -8.68
C GLY A 136 6.67 12.48 -9.01
N ASP A 137 6.90 12.03 -10.24
CA ASP A 137 8.00 12.42 -11.11
C ASP A 137 9.42 12.46 -10.49
N GLU A 138 10.14 11.36 -10.63
CA GLU A 138 11.59 11.33 -10.84
C GLU A 138 11.94 10.43 -12.03
#